data_AF-A0A0D2TGH9-F1
#
_entry.id   AF-A0A0D2TGH9-F1
#
_cell.length_a   1.000
_cell.length_b   1.000
_cell.length_c   1.000
_cell.angle_alpha   90.00
_cell.angle_beta   90.00
_cell.angle_gamma   90.00
#
_symmetry.space_group_name_H-M   'P 1'
#
loop_
_entity.id
_entity.type
_entity.pdbx_description
1 polymer ?
#
loop_
_entity_poly.entity_id
_entity_poly.type
_entity_poly.pdbx_seq_one_letter_code
_entity_poly.pdbx_strand_id
1 'polypeptide(L)'
;MLKQFSLVFFVLFACYVGVNSRELKHITKELEVDAPAYEAWELYRNLGLINIIVPKLPNVQSTQVLKGDGGIGTVAKTTFVPAAKALEGDCLAFGCSVLIVEFDIKEKSQNSCIIKSIISYAVKKEFEAKDPKPTLPIEAATQASKEYLERETINDS
;
A
#
# COMPACT_ATOMS: atom_id res chain seq x y z
N MET A 1 43.54 -2.09 -13.17
CA MET A 1 43.52 -2.88 -11.91
C MET A 1 42.64 -2.30 -10.79
N LEU A 2 42.19 -1.03 -10.86
CA LEU A 2 41.39 -0.39 -9.80
C LEU A 2 39.93 -0.90 -9.66
N LYS A 3 39.34 -1.43 -10.73
CA LYS A 3 37.94 -1.91 -10.74
C LYS A 3 37.71 -3.17 -9.90
N GLN A 4 38.66 -4.11 -9.88
CA GLN A 4 38.51 -5.39 -9.21
C GLN A 4 38.67 -5.26 -7.68
N PHE A 5 39.60 -4.41 -7.22
CA PHE A 5 39.76 -4.10 -5.80
C PHE A 5 38.56 -3.34 -5.23
N SER A 6 37.96 -2.43 -6.00
CA SER A 6 36.76 -1.68 -5.60
C SER A 6 35.56 -2.61 -5.38
N LEU A 7 35.36 -3.61 -6.24
CA LEU A 7 34.25 -4.56 -6.13
C LEU A 7 34.42 -5.47 -4.90
N VAL A 8 35.64 -5.99 -4.68
CA VAL A 8 35.95 -6.85 -3.52
C VAL A 8 35.73 -6.10 -2.20
N PHE A 9 36.13 -4.84 -2.12
CA PHE A 9 35.89 -4.00 -0.93
C PHE A 9 34.39 -3.76 -0.70
N PHE A 10 33.62 -3.54 -1.75
CA PHE A 10 32.17 -3.32 -1.66
C PHE A 10 31.43 -4.57 -1.18
N VAL A 11 31.83 -5.76 -1.65
CA VAL A 11 31.26 -7.04 -1.21
C VAL A 11 31.63 -7.32 0.25
N LEU A 12 32.90 -7.14 0.64
CA LEU A 12 33.32 -7.29 2.03
C LEU A 12 32.61 -6.29 2.95
N PHE A 13 32.39 -5.05 2.49
CA PHE A 13 31.60 -4.07 3.22
C PHE A 13 30.16 -4.55 3.38
N ALA A 14 29.47 -4.96 2.31
CA ALA A 14 28.10 -5.48 2.39
C ALA A 14 27.96 -6.71 3.32
N CYS A 15 28.94 -7.61 3.30
CA CYS A 15 29.02 -8.74 4.23
C CYS A 15 29.31 -8.29 5.67
N TYR A 16 30.15 -7.27 5.86
CA TYR A 16 30.50 -6.70 7.18
C TYR A 16 29.35 -5.90 7.80
N VAL A 17 28.60 -5.13 7.02
CA VAL A 17 27.45 -4.37 7.52
C VAL A 17 26.22 -5.26 7.71
N GLY A 18 26.30 -6.56 7.36
CA GLY A 18 25.18 -7.48 7.51
C GLY A 18 23.90 -6.88 6.92
N VAL A 19 23.95 -6.49 5.63
CA VAL A 19 22.74 -6.07 4.93
C VAL A 19 21.81 -7.29 4.87
N ASN A 20 20.99 -7.42 5.91
CA ASN A 20 19.85 -8.31 5.94
C ASN A 20 18.86 -7.76 4.90
N SER A 21 19.09 -8.09 3.63
CA SER A 21 18.05 -7.99 2.62
C SER A 21 16.97 -8.98 3.02
N ARG A 22 16.05 -8.56 3.90
CA ARG A 22 14.85 -9.33 4.21
C ARG A 22 14.08 -9.45 2.91
N GLU A 23 13.91 -10.68 2.43
CA GLU A 23 13.09 -10.96 1.27
C GLU A 23 11.65 -10.49 1.55
N LEU A 24 11.13 -9.62 0.69
CA LEU A 24 9.75 -9.17 0.81
C LEU A 24 8.83 -10.28 0.30
N LYS A 25 7.80 -10.60 1.06
CA LYS A 25 6.69 -11.43 0.58
C LYS A 25 5.80 -10.58 -0.32
N HIS A 26 5.30 -11.18 -1.39
CA HIS A 26 4.47 -10.50 -2.38
C HIS A 26 3.06 -11.10 -2.44
N ILE A 27 2.03 -10.26 -2.40
CA ILE A 27 0.63 -10.61 -2.62
C ILE A 27 0.08 -9.68 -3.69
N THR A 28 -0.73 -10.21 -4.59
CA THR A 28 -1.44 -9.42 -5.61
C THR A 28 -2.94 -9.60 -5.44
N LYS A 29 -3.69 -8.50 -5.56
CA LYS A 29 -5.16 -8.47 -5.54
C LYS A 29 -5.65 -7.60 -6.68
N GLU A 30 -6.70 -8.02 -7.35
CA GLU A 30 -7.32 -7.26 -8.45
C GLU A 30 -8.79 -7.03 -8.11
N LEU A 31 -9.26 -5.80 -8.33
CA LEU A 31 -10.66 -5.42 -8.18
C LEU A 31 -11.09 -4.66 -9.43
N GLU A 32 -12.14 -5.13 -10.08
CA GLU A 32 -12.80 -4.41 -11.17
C GLU A 32 -13.72 -3.33 -10.62
N VAL A 33 -13.67 -2.16 -11.27
CA VAL A 33 -14.40 -0.94 -10.92
C VAL A 33 -15.10 -0.42 -12.17
N ASP A 34 -16.38 -0.14 -12.06
CA ASP A 34 -17.22 0.41 -13.12
C ASP A 34 -17.07 1.94 -13.21
N ALA A 35 -15.81 2.37 -13.39
CA ALA A 35 -15.43 3.75 -13.67
C ALA A 35 -14.22 3.80 -14.63
N PRO A 36 -14.08 4.86 -15.45
CA PRO A 36 -12.92 5.06 -16.31
C PRO A 36 -11.60 5.05 -15.53
N ALA A 37 -10.53 4.54 -16.15
CA ALA A 37 -9.22 4.44 -15.50
C ALA A 37 -8.64 5.79 -15.06
N TYR A 38 -8.93 6.88 -15.78
CA TYR A 38 -8.42 8.21 -15.42
C TYR A 38 -9.00 8.72 -14.10
N GLU A 39 -10.27 8.45 -13.80
CA GLU A 39 -10.90 8.86 -12.54
C GLU A 39 -10.31 8.12 -11.35
N ALA A 40 -10.09 6.81 -11.52
CA ALA A 40 -9.36 6.02 -10.54
C ALA A 40 -7.94 6.58 -10.34
N TRP A 41 -7.22 6.93 -11.41
CA TRP A 41 -5.90 7.56 -11.28
C TRP A 41 -5.95 8.89 -10.52
N GLU A 42 -6.91 9.76 -10.82
CA GLU A 42 -7.08 11.05 -10.12
C GLU A 42 -7.34 10.86 -8.61
N LEU A 43 -8.17 9.88 -8.24
CA LEU A 43 -8.40 9.53 -6.84
C LEU A 43 -7.10 9.12 -6.12
N TYR A 44 -6.28 8.29 -6.76
CA TYR A 44 -5.07 7.74 -6.13
C TYR A 44 -3.89 8.73 -6.12
N ARG A 45 -3.80 9.66 -7.08
CA ARG A 45 -2.66 10.59 -7.22
C ARG A 45 -2.83 11.94 -6.51
N ASN A 46 -4.05 12.41 -6.24
CA ASN A 46 -4.31 13.77 -5.71
C ASN A 46 -4.71 13.78 -4.22
N LEU A 47 -4.08 12.93 -3.39
CA LEU A 47 -4.47 12.71 -1.99
C LEU A 47 -5.92 12.21 -1.80
N GLY A 48 -6.70 11.94 -2.86
CA GLY A 48 -8.09 11.54 -2.75
C GLY A 48 -8.24 10.26 -1.92
N LEU A 49 -7.39 9.27 -2.15
CA LEU A 49 -7.29 8.08 -1.29
C LEU A 49 -7.06 8.46 0.19
N ILE A 50 -6.08 9.32 0.46
CA ILE A 50 -5.64 9.68 1.82
C ILE A 50 -6.67 10.53 2.58
N ASN A 51 -7.33 11.46 1.89
CA ASN A 51 -8.21 12.46 2.50
C ASN A 51 -9.68 12.03 2.48
N ILE A 52 -10.10 11.22 1.51
CA ILE A 52 -11.50 10.85 1.32
C ILE A 52 -11.75 9.42 1.79
N ILE A 53 -10.90 8.47 1.40
CA ILE A 53 -11.14 7.04 1.60
C ILE A 53 -10.60 6.57 2.94
N VAL A 54 -9.29 6.77 3.20
CA VAL A 54 -8.62 6.26 4.41
C VAL A 54 -9.32 6.69 5.71
N PRO A 55 -9.79 7.95 5.89
CA PRO A 55 -10.45 8.36 7.13
C PRO A 55 -11.83 7.71 7.34
N LYS A 56 -12.45 7.17 6.30
CA LYS A 56 -13.73 6.45 6.39
C LYS A 56 -13.57 4.98 6.76
N LEU A 57 -12.34 4.47 6.81
CA LEU A 57 -12.08 3.09 7.17
C LEU A 57 -12.31 2.88 8.67
N PRO A 58 -12.94 1.76 9.08
CA PRO A 58 -13.41 1.53 10.45
C PRO A 58 -12.30 1.56 11.51
N ASN A 59 -11.04 1.38 11.10
CA ASN A 59 -9.90 1.25 12.01
C ASN A 59 -9.00 2.48 12.03
N VAL A 60 -9.34 3.52 11.28
CA VAL A 60 -8.56 4.75 11.19
C VAL A 60 -9.15 5.79 12.14
N GLN A 61 -8.34 6.24 13.10
CA GLN A 61 -8.70 7.32 14.00
C GLN A 61 -8.46 8.69 13.34
N SER A 62 -7.34 8.85 12.64
CA SER A 62 -7.00 10.09 11.93
C SER A 62 -5.95 9.85 10.86
N THR A 63 -5.94 10.71 9.85
CA THR A 63 -4.89 10.76 8.83
C THR A 63 -4.43 12.20 8.67
N GLN A 64 -3.13 12.44 8.72
CA GLN A 64 -2.52 13.75 8.54
C GLN A 64 -1.44 13.68 7.47
N VAL A 65 -1.58 14.47 6.40
CA VAL A 65 -0.48 14.68 5.45
C VAL A 65 0.59 15.55 6.12
N LEU A 66 1.79 15.00 6.32
CA LEU A 66 2.93 15.71 6.89
C LEU A 66 3.70 16.49 5.83
N LYS A 67 3.73 15.98 4.61
CA LYS A 67 4.43 16.57 3.46
C LYS A 67 3.84 16.05 2.15
N GLY A 68 3.84 16.88 1.12
CA GLY A 68 3.53 16.48 -0.27
C GLY A 68 2.10 16.78 -0.69
N ASP A 69 1.82 16.48 -1.95
CA ASP A 69 0.63 16.87 -2.70
C ASP A 69 -0.18 15.67 -3.23
N GLY A 70 0.23 14.45 -2.86
CA GLY A 70 -0.32 13.19 -3.37
C GLY A 70 0.61 12.49 -4.36
N GLY A 71 1.59 13.21 -4.92
CA GLY A 71 2.65 12.65 -5.76
C GLY A 71 3.78 11.96 -4.98
N ILE A 72 4.84 11.62 -5.71
CA ILE A 72 6.05 10.98 -5.16
C ILE A 72 6.65 11.84 -4.04
N GLY A 73 6.94 11.21 -2.91
CA GLY A 73 7.50 11.88 -1.73
C GLY A 73 6.46 12.46 -0.77
N THR A 74 5.17 12.24 -1.04
CA THR A 74 4.10 12.48 -0.07
C THR A 74 4.26 11.58 1.15
N VAL A 75 4.12 12.15 2.35
CA VAL A 75 4.19 11.45 3.63
C VAL A 75 2.92 11.74 4.41
N ALA A 76 2.18 10.70 4.75
CA ALA A 76 1.00 10.79 5.60
C ALA A 76 1.20 9.97 6.88
N LYS A 77 0.78 10.54 8.01
CA LYS A 77 0.68 9.89 9.30
C LYS A 77 -0.76 9.44 9.52
N THR A 78 -0.99 8.14 9.45
CA THR A 78 -2.28 7.53 9.79
C THR A 78 -2.22 6.95 11.19
N THR A 79 -3.11 7.40 12.07
CA THR A 79 -3.29 6.87 13.41
C THR A 79 -4.46 5.89 13.38
N PHE A 80 -4.23 4.66 13.81
CA PHE A 80 -5.25 3.64 13.91
C PHE A 80 -5.81 3.59 15.34
N VAL A 81 -7.07 3.17 15.47
CA VAL A 81 -7.66 2.94 16.80
C VAL A 81 -6.84 1.88 17.56
N PRO A 82 -6.67 2.01 18.90
CA PRO A 82 -5.95 1.01 19.70
C PRO A 82 -6.53 -0.39 19.46
N ALA A 83 -5.67 -1.34 19.11
CA ALA A 83 -6.05 -2.66 18.63
C ALA A 83 -6.97 -3.39 19.62
N ALA A 84 -8.26 -3.43 19.30
CA ALA A 84 -9.19 -4.39 19.86
C ALA A 84 -10.18 -4.77 18.75
N LYS A 85 -10.01 -5.98 18.21
CA LYS A 85 -10.90 -6.73 17.30
C LYS A 85 -10.73 -6.57 15.78
N ALA A 86 -10.45 -5.37 15.26
CA ALA A 86 -10.65 -5.18 13.81
C ALA A 86 -9.43 -5.47 12.90
N LEU A 87 -8.26 -5.78 13.48
CA LEU A 87 -7.04 -6.19 12.76
C LEU A 87 -6.46 -7.49 13.34
N GLU A 88 -7.26 -8.24 14.10
CA GLU A 88 -6.83 -9.52 14.68
C GLU A 88 -6.47 -10.49 13.54
N GLY A 89 -5.22 -10.95 13.49
CA GLY A 89 -4.72 -11.76 12.35
C GLY A 89 -3.81 -10.98 11.37
N ASP A 90 -3.92 -9.66 11.32
CA ASP A 90 -3.30 -8.84 10.26
C ASP A 90 -1.88 -8.36 10.61
N CYS A 91 -1.04 -8.20 9.59
CA CYS A 91 0.33 -7.75 9.73
C CYS A 91 0.46 -6.38 10.42
N LEU A 92 -0.51 -5.47 10.25
CA LEU A 92 -0.49 -4.18 10.94
C LEU A 92 -0.69 -4.33 12.45
N ALA A 93 -1.42 -5.35 12.92
CA ALA A 93 -1.53 -5.67 14.34
C ALA A 93 -0.31 -6.41 14.88
N PHE A 94 0.35 -7.21 14.05
CA PHE A 94 1.52 -8.02 14.43
C PHE A 94 2.87 -7.37 14.13
N GLY A 95 2.92 -6.15 13.59
CA GLY A 95 4.17 -5.44 13.34
C GLY A 95 4.83 -5.80 12.02
N CYS A 96 4.16 -5.46 10.92
CA CYS A 96 4.81 -5.21 9.63
C CYS A 96 6.02 -4.29 9.83
N SER A 97 7.21 -4.80 9.51
CA SER A 97 8.45 -4.03 9.51
C SER A 97 8.61 -3.23 8.23
N VAL A 98 8.09 -3.75 7.12
CA VAL A 98 7.98 -3.08 5.82
C VAL A 98 6.61 -3.41 5.24
N LEU A 99 5.91 -2.41 4.72
CA LEU A 99 4.71 -2.57 3.90
C LEU A 99 4.79 -1.56 2.77
N ILE A 100 4.84 -2.05 1.54
CA ILE A 100 4.81 -1.27 0.30
C ILE A 100 3.56 -1.72 -0.45
N VAL A 101 2.71 -0.76 -0.82
CA VAL A 101 1.50 -1.01 -1.60
C VAL A 101 1.63 -0.23 -2.89
N GLU A 102 1.64 -0.93 -4.01
CA GLU A 102 1.62 -0.35 -5.35
C GLU A 102 0.25 -0.58 -5.94
N PHE A 103 -0.34 0.47 -6.52
CA PHE A 103 -1.61 0.38 -7.23
C PHE A 103 -1.34 0.56 -8.72
N ASP A 104 -1.64 -0.48 -9.48
CA ASP A 104 -1.55 -0.52 -10.94
C ASP A 104 -2.96 -0.47 -11.52
N ILE A 105 -3.37 0.70 -12.00
CA ILE A 105 -4.71 0.97 -12.51
C ILE A 105 -4.69 0.81 -14.03
N LYS A 106 -5.47 -0.16 -14.53
CA LYS A 106 -5.54 -0.52 -15.94
C LYS A 106 -6.91 -0.28 -16.51
N GLU A 107 -6.98 0.35 -17.67
CA GLU A 107 -8.21 0.41 -18.45
C GLU A 107 -8.64 -1.01 -18.86
N LYS A 108 -9.93 -1.31 -18.66
CA LYS A 108 -10.57 -2.54 -19.15
C LYS A 108 -11.52 -2.21 -20.29
N SER A 109 -12.25 -1.12 -20.17
CA SER A 109 -13.11 -0.52 -21.20
C SER A 109 -13.18 0.98 -21.01
N GLN A 110 -13.91 1.68 -21.89
CA GLN A 110 -14.12 3.13 -21.79
C GLN A 110 -14.71 3.53 -20.42
N ASN A 111 -15.55 2.68 -19.81
CA ASN A 111 -16.26 2.99 -18.58
C ASN A 111 -15.87 2.05 -17.41
N SER A 112 -14.81 1.26 -17.55
CA SER A 112 -14.37 0.37 -16.48
C SER A 112 -12.86 0.19 -16.43
N CYS A 113 -12.34 -0.04 -15.23
CA CYS A 113 -10.93 -0.27 -14.98
C CYS A 113 -10.70 -1.39 -13.96
N ILE A 114 -9.45 -1.84 -13.87
CA ILE A 114 -8.98 -2.80 -12.87
C ILE A 114 -7.99 -2.08 -11.98
N ILE A 115 -8.26 -2.05 -10.67
CA ILE A 115 -7.30 -1.62 -9.65
C ILE A 115 -6.55 -2.86 -9.17
N LYS A 116 -5.30 -2.98 -9.57
CA LYS A 116 -4.41 -4.05 -9.11
C LYS A 116 -3.55 -3.56 -7.95
N SER A 117 -3.74 -4.15 -6.78
CA SER A 117 -2.92 -3.90 -5.59
C SER A 117 -1.77 -4.92 -5.51
N ILE A 118 -0.54 -4.46 -5.58
CA ILE A 118 0.68 -5.26 -5.39
C ILE A 118 1.24 -4.91 -4.00
N ILE A 119 1.27 -5.91 -3.13
CA ILE A 119 1.54 -5.73 -1.70
C ILE A 119 2.83 -6.45 -1.37
N SER A 120 3.86 -5.68 -1.07
CA SER A 120 5.19 -6.19 -0.70
C SER A 120 5.45 -5.92 0.77
N TYR A 121 5.69 -6.96 1.56
CA TYR A 121 5.77 -6.82 3.01
C TYR A 121 6.83 -7.71 3.67
N ALA A 122 7.32 -7.27 4.82
CA ALA A 122 8.15 -8.05 5.72
C ALA A 122 7.64 -7.93 7.15
N VAL A 123 7.50 -9.06 7.83
CA VAL A 123 7.06 -9.13 9.22
C VAL A 123 8.30 -9.07 10.14
N LYS A 124 8.15 -8.53 11.35
CA LYS A 124 9.20 -8.68 12.37
C LYS A 124 9.51 -10.15 12.66
N LYS A 125 10.77 -10.45 12.96
CA LYS A 125 11.29 -11.83 13.11
C LYS A 125 10.49 -12.65 14.12
N GLU A 126 10.10 -12.04 15.24
CA GLU A 126 9.33 -12.70 16.30
C GLU A 126 7.90 -13.13 15.86
N PHE A 127 7.39 -12.61 14.74
CA PHE A 127 6.07 -12.95 14.20
C PHE A 127 6.12 -13.64 12.84
N GLU A 128 7.31 -13.90 12.27
CA GLU A 128 7.46 -14.55 10.95
C GLU A 128 6.75 -15.90 10.85
N ALA A 129 6.80 -16.71 11.91
CA ALA A 129 6.16 -18.03 11.96
C ALA A 129 4.62 -17.98 11.89
N LYS A 130 4.01 -16.83 12.21
CA LYS A 130 2.55 -16.63 12.13
C LYS A 130 2.08 -16.26 10.73
N ASP A 131 3.00 -15.82 9.86
CA ASP A 131 2.71 -15.32 8.51
C ASP A 131 1.51 -14.36 8.42
N PRO A 132 1.44 -13.30 9.26
CA PRO A 132 0.31 -12.38 9.22
C PRO A 132 0.35 -11.58 7.91
N LYS A 133 -0.73 -11.64 7.13
CA LYS A 133 -0.84 -10.97 5.82
C LYS A 133 -1.49 -9.60 6.00
N PRO A 134 -1.00 -8.53 5.33
CA PRO A 134 -1.55 -7.17 5.41
C PRO A 134 -2.75 -6.94 4.45
N THR A 135 -3.59 -7.95 4.20
CA THR A 135 -4.57 -7.88 3.09
C THR A 135 -5.85 -7.14 3.45
N LEU A 136 -6.36 -7.31 4.68
CA LEU A 136 -7.65 -6.77 5.10
C LEU A 136 -7.77 -5.23 4.96
N PRO A 137 -6.82 -4.42 5.45
CA PRO A 137 -6.92 -2.96 5.33
C PRO A 137 -6.83 -2.49 3.87
N ILE A 138 -6.07 -3.20 3.04
CA ILE A 138 -5.89 -2.86 1.62
C ILE A 138 -7.15 -3.20 0.84
N GLU A 139 -7.74 -4.37 1.08
CA GLU A 139 -9.01 -4.77 0.47
C GLU A 139 -10.14 -3.79 0.87
N ALA A 140 -10.19 -3.38 2.15
CA ALA A 140 -11.16 -2.38 2.61
C ALA A 140 -10.97 -1.02 1.91
N ALA A 141 -9.72 -0.57 1.73
CA ALA A 141 -9.43 0.69 1.04
C ALA A 141 -9.79 0.62 -0.46
N THR A 142 -9.44 -0.47 -1.14
CA THR A 142 -9.75 -0.65 -2.57
C THR A 142 -11.26 -0.79 -2.80
N GLN A 143 -11.97 -1.50 -1.91
CA GLN A 143 -13.42 -1.62 -1.97
C GLN A 143 -14.13 -0.28 -1.71
N ALA A 144 -13.69 0.49 -0.72
CA ALA A 144 -14.25 1.82 -0.47
C ALA A 144 -13.95 2.80 -1.63
N SER A 145 -12.80 2.65 -2.30
CA SER A 145 -12.47 3.41 -3.51
C SER A 145 -13.40 3.05 -4.68
N LYS A 146 -13.69 1.76 -4.88
CA LYS A 146 -14.67 1.28 -5.86
C LYS A 146 -16.03 1.95 -5.64
N GLU A 147 -16.56 1.83 -4.42
CA GLU A 147 -17.85 2.44 -4.07
C GLU A 147 -17.88 3.96 -4.21
N TYR A 148 -16.75 4.63 -4.03
CA TYR A 148 -16.64 6.06 -4.28
C TYR A 148 -16.74 6.38 -5.77
N LEU A 149 -15.90 5.73 -6.59
CA LEU A 149 -15.83 5.97 -8.03
C LEU A 149 -17.15 5.63 -8.74
N GLU A 150 -17.78 4.52 -8.39
CA GLU A 150 -19.05 4.08 -9.01
C GLU A 150 -20.26 4.92 -8.59
N ARG A 151 -20.16 5.71 -7.52
CA ARG A 151 -21.23 6.66 -7.14
C ARG A 151 -21.12 7.97 -7.90
N GLU A 152 -19.91 8.46 -8.14
CA GLU A 152 -19.69 9.69 -8.90
C GLU A 152 -20.13 9.53 -10.36
N THR A 153 -19.86 8.37 -10.98
CA THR A 153 -20.30 8.08 -12.36
C THR A 153 -21.83 8.08 -12.53
N ILE A 154 -22.60 7.74 -11.48
CA ILE A 154 -24.06 7.78 -11.50
C ILE A 154 -24.60 9.22 -11.40
N ASN A 155 -23.86 10.15 -10.78
CA ASN A 155 -24.29 11.53 -10.61
C ASN A 155 -24.01 12.40 -11.84
N ASP A 156 -23.10 11.95 -12.72
CA ASP A 156 -22.72 12.64 -13.96
C ASP A 156 -23.47 12.13 -15.22
N SER A 157 -24.32 11.09 -15.08
CA SER A 157 -25.14 10.49 -16.16
C SER A 157 -26.60 10.96 -16.13
#